data_AF-A0A915M7B2-F1
#
_entry.id   AF-A0A915M7B2-F1
#
_cell.length_a   1.000
_cell.length_b   1.000
_cell.length_c   1.000
_cell.angle_alpha   90.00
_cell.angle_beta   90.00
_cell.angle_gamma   90.00
#
_symmetry.space_group_name_H-M   'P 1'
#
loop_
_entity.id
_entity.type
_entity.pdbx_description
1 polymer ?
#
loop_
_entity_poly.entity_id
_entity_poly.type
_entity_poly.pdbx_seq_one_letter_code
_entity_poly.pdbx_strand_id
1 'polypeptide(L)'
;QCNKEWRQDFEREFAMNVSDFYDFPFHPKVLDYVSFLAYCRLADRQTQCFIERCNDQNADRVFSPSNFLCTFKRQHFLRARPCLEASEPIGFLRCDRSCQPSSTDIEGADKQQRHTELGKVFSETELDAYEKELNKLCSFQKCFAKCHEEIVEQICTPSQATIATELMQTYLKWHSADLLDWHLLTGNERILPQSCALLIQLEQKERQQKSLKLKELDEINDPILMAMMAAA
;
A
#
# COMPACT_ATOMS: atom_id res chain seq x y z
N GLN A 1 0.52 21.90 10.39
CA GLN A 1 1.90 22.45 10.43
C GLN A 1 2.94 21.39 10.10
N CYS A 2 2.93 20.23 10.76
CA CYS A 2 3.86 19.11 10.48
C CYS A 2 3.94 18.70 9.00
N ASN A 3 2.80 18.55 8.30
CA ASN A 3 2.79 18.24 6.86
C ASN A 3 3.45 19.31 5.99
N LYS A 4 3.38 20.59 6.38
CA LYS A 4 4.01 21.68 5.63
C LYS A 4 5.53 21.64 5.80
N GLU A 5 6.01 21.41 7.02
CA GLU A 5 7.44 21.28 7.32
C GLU A 5 8.02 20.03 6.63
N TRP A 6 7.34 18.89 6.73
CA TRP A 6 7.72 17.66 6.03
C TRP A 6 7.81 17.87 4.52
N ARG A 7 6.81 18.52 3.90
CA ARG A 7 6.83 18.84 2.46
C ARG A 7 8.07 19.64 2.09
N GLN A 8 8.39 20.70 2.83
CA GLN A 8 9.55 21.55 2.53
C GLN A 8 10.88 20.80 2.66
N ASP A 9 11.00 19.95 3.67
CA ASP A 9 12.21 19.15 3.87
C ASP A 9 12.33 18.02 2.85
N PHE A 10 11.22 17.39 2.46
CA PHE A 10 11.17 16.40 1.39
C PHE A 10 11.61 17.00 0.06
N GLU A 11 11.02 18.14 -0.35
CA GLU A 11 11.33 18.77 -1.64
C GLU A 11 12.80 19.19 -1.71
N ARG A 12 13.38 19.59 -0.58
CA ARG A 12 14.80 19.94 -0.44
C ARG A 12 15.73 18.73 -0.50
N GLU A 13 15.44 17.68 0.28
CA GLU A 13 16.30 16.48 0.38
C GLU A 13 16.32 15.70 -0.93
N PHE A 14 15.18 15.58 -1.61
CA PHE A 14 15.03 14.78 -2.84
C PHE A 14 15.14 15.58 -4.14
N ALA A 15 15.19 16.92 -4.05
CA ALA A 15 15.18 17.84 -5.19
C ALA A 15 14.03 17.54 -6.18
N MET A 16 12.84 17.27 -5.65
CA MET A 16 11.63 16.96 -6.42
C MET A 16 10.39 17.54 -5.74
N ASN A 17 9.31 17.82 -6.48
CA ASN A 17 8.07 18.23 -5.84
C ASN A 17 7.39 17.02 -5.17
N VAL A 18 6.71 17.25 -4.04
CA VAL A 18 5.90 16.18 -3.42
C VAL A 18 4.80 15.68 -4.35
N SER A 19 4.28 16.51 -5.25
CA SER A 19 3.27 16.10 -6.24
C SER A 19 3.78 15.09 -7.26
N ASP A 20 5.10 15.01 -7.44
CA ASP A 20 5.73 14.06 -8.36
C ASP A 20 6.07 12.74 -7.65
N PHE A 21 5.94 12.71 -6.32
CA PHE A 21 6.19 11.55 -5.49
C PHE A 21 4.92 10.71 -5.28
N TYR A 22 5.09 9.40 -5.31
CA TYR A 22 4.01 8.45 -5.06
C TYR A 22 4.48 7.37 -4.09
N ASP A 23 3.73 7.14 -3.02
CA ASP A 23 4.08 6.11 -2.04
C ASP A 23 3.85 4.69 -2.58
N PHE A 24 2.88 4.53 -3.48
CA PHE A 24 2.55 3.26 -4.11
C PHE A 24 2.72 3.39 -5.63
N PRO A 25 3.40 2.44 -6.31
CA PRO A 25 3.91 1.14 -5.85
C PRO A 25 5.36 1.19 -5.32
N PHE A 26 5.71 2.22 -4.54
CA PHE A 26 7.07 2.60 -4.13
C PHE A 26 7.87 3.31 -5.24
N HIS A 27 7.94 4.64 -5.14
CA HIS A 27 8.70 5.46 -6.09
C HIS A 27 10.19 5.03 -6.18
N PRO A 28 10.82 5.11 -7.36
CA PRO A 28 12.26 4.90 -7.54
C PRO A 28 13.18 5.54 -6.50
N LYS A 29 12.81 6.73 -5.98
CA LYS A 29 13.58 7.47 -4.98
C LYS A 29 13.64 6.74 -3.64
N VAL A 30 12.66 5.90 -3.31
CA VAL A 30 12.72 5.07 -2.10
C VAL A 30 13.30 3.68 -2.36
N LEU A 31 13.52 3.30 -3.63
CA LEU A 31 14.13 2.02 -3.99
C LEU A 31 15.66 2.05 -3.87
N ASP A 32 16.32 3.20 -4.02
CA ASP A 32 17.72 3.36 -3.66
C ASP A 32 17.92 3.33 -2.13
N TYR A 33 18.95 2.63 -1.64
CA TYR A 33 19.15 2.44 -0.20
C TYR A 33 19.48 3.75 0.54
N VAL A 34 20.32 4.61 -0.04
CA VAL A 34 20.73 5.87 0.60
C VAL A 34 19.52 6.80 0.69
N SER A 35 18.78 6.89 -0.41
CA SER A 35 17.56 7.69 -0.52
C SER A 35 16.44 7.14 0.37
N PHE A 36 16.32 5.82 0.53
CA PHE A 36 15.41 5.18 1.49
C PHE A 36 15.72 5.60 2.94
N LEU A 37 17.00 5.60 3.34
CA LEU A 37 17.37 6.04 4.69
C LEU A 37 17.02 7.52 4.93
N ALA A 38 17.19 8.36 3.91
CA ALA A 38 16.77 9.76 3.97
C ALA A 38 15.24 9.90 4.10
N TYR A 39 14.48 9.15 3.30
CA TYR A 39 13.01 9.10 3.38
C TYR A 39 12.54 8.71 4.78
N CYS A 40 13.12 7.67 5.37
CA CYS A 40 12.76 7.25 6.72
C CYS A 40 13.13 8.26 7.80
N ARG A 41 14.27 8.96 7.65
CA ARG A 41 14.64 10.03 8.58
C ARG A 41 13.62 11.18 8.55
N LEU A 42 13.11 11.53 7.37
CA LEU A 42 12.07 12.56 7.24
C LEU A 42 10.73 12.07 7.78
N ALA A 43 10.37 10.80 7.55
CA ALA A 43 9.18 10.18 8.11
C ALA A 43 9.20 10.19 9.65
N ASP A 44 10.31 9.76 10.26
CA ASP A 44 10.47 9.75 11.72
C ASP A 44 10.29 11.14 12.32
N ARG A 45 10.86 12.18 11.67
CA ARG A 45 10.67 13.58 12.09
C ARG A 45 9.23 14.05 11.96
N GLN A 46 8.53 13.65 10.89
CA GLN A 46 7.13 13.98 10.70
C GLN A 46 6.25 13.33 11.76
N THR A 47 6.43 12.03 11.99
CA THR A 47 5.73 11.29 13.04
C THR A 47 5.97 11.93 14.40
N GLN A 48 7.21 12.31 14.70
CA GLN A 48 7.50 12.94 15.99
C GLN A 48 6.92 14.35 16.12
N CYS A 49 6.84 15.11 15.03
CA CYS A 49 6.11 16.37 15.03
C CYS A 49 4.63 16.18 15.38
N PHE A 50 3.98 15.13 14.88
CA PHE A 50 2.58 14.84 15.22
C PHE A 50 2.40 14.49 16.70
N ILE A 51 3.29 13.66 17.25
CA ILE A 51 3.26 13.29 18.68
C ILE A 51 3.45 14.53 19.56
N GLU A 52 4.50 15.32 19.32
CA GLU A 52 4.88 16.42 20.20
C GLU A 52 3.99 17.66 20.03
N ARG A 53 3.59 17.98 18.80
CA ARG A 53 2.96 19.28 18.48
C ARG A 53 1.49 19.18 18.12
N CYS A 54 1.01 18.00 17.73
CA CYS A 54 -0.40 17.74 17.48
C CYS A 54 -1.04 16.87 18.57
N ASN A 55 -0.26 16.41 19.56
CA ASN A 55 -0.69 15.54 20.64
C ASN A 55 -1.32 14.22 20.15
N ASP A 56 -0.89 13.74 18.99
CA ASP A 56 -1.31 12.46 18.43
C ASP A 56 -0.36 11.37 18.93
N GLN A 57 -0.68 10.81 20.10
CA GLN A 57 0.11 9.76 20.75
C GLN A 57 0.06 8.40 20.01
N ASN A 58 -0.74 8.29 18.95
CA ASN A 58 -0.85 7.07 18.15
C ASN A 58 -0.15 7.20 16.78
N ALA A 59 0.45 8.35 16.47
CA ALA A 59 1.03 8.62 15.15
C ALA A 59 2.11 7.59 14.71
N ASP A 60 2.78 6.94 15.65
CA ASP A 60 3.77 5.88 15.40
C ASP A 60 3.18 4.48 15.20
N ARG A 61 1.88 4.31 15.51
CA ARG A 61 1.15 3.03 15.50
C ARG A 61 0.09 2.96 14.40
N VAL A 62 -0.33 4.09 13.86
CA VAL A 62 -1.28 4.16 12.75
C VAL A 62 -0.58 3.86 11.44
N PHE A 63 -1.35 3.32 10.49
CA PHE A 63 -0.86 3.12 9.15
C PHE A 63 -0.58 4.48 8.50
N SER A 64 0.60 4.59 7.93
CA SER A 64 0.93 5.55 6.89
C SER A 64 1.89 4.85 5.94
N PRO A 65 1.98 5.25 4.67
CA PRO A 65 2.91 4.60 3.76
C PRO A 65 4.36 4.67 4.26
N SER A 66 4.72 5.77 4.90
CA SER A 66 6.03 5.96 5.52
C SER A 66 6.25 5.08 6.74
N ASN A 67 5.29 4.99 7.68
CA ASN A 67 5.38 4.07 8.83
C ASN A 67 5.44 2.60 8.38
N PHE A 68 4.69 2.24 7.33
CA PHE A 68 4.72 0.91 6.74
C PHE A 68 6.13 0.54 6.30
N LEU A 69 6.79 1.40 5.51
CA LEU A 69 8.12 1.13 4.98
C LEU A 69 9.23 1.29 6.01
N CYS A 70 9.16 2.32 6.84
CA CYS A 70 10.28 2.72 7.70
C CYS A 70 10.28 2.05 9.06
N THR A 71 9.10 1.64 9.54
CA THR A 71 8.89 1.08 10.89
C THR A 71 8.39 -0.36 10.82
N PHE A 72 7.19 -0.58 10.26
CA PHE A 72 6.49 -1.87 10.40
C PHE A 72 7.06 -2.99 9.52
N LYS A 73 7.45 -2.66 8.29
CA LYS A 73 7.91 -3.62 7.27
C LYS A 73 9.32 -3.33 6.77
N ARG A 74 10.11 -2.53 7.49
CA ARG A 74 11.48 -2.13 7.09
C ARG A 74 12.35 -3.27 6.59
N GLN A 75 12.48 -4.34 7.37
CA GLN A 75 13.32 -5.48 6.96
C GLN A 75 12.72 -6.23 5.76
N HIS A 76 11.39 -6.31 5.67
CA HIS A 76 10.73 -6.92 4.53
C HIS A 76 10.96 -6.10 3.26
N PHE A 77 10.79 -4.77 3.33
CA PHE A 77 11.10 -3.84 2.26
C PHE A 77 12.56 -3.95 1.81
N LEU A 78 13.52 -3.91 2.73
CA LEU A 78 14.94 -4.02 2.38
C LEU A 78 15.28 -5.33 1.66
N ARG A 79 14.58 -6.43 1.97
CA ARG A 79 14.72 -7.72 1.27
C ARG A 79 14.04 -7.74 -0.10
N ALA A 80 12.89 -7.07 -0.24
CA ALA A 80 12.17 -6.92 -1.51
C ALA A 80 12.87 -5.94 -2.47
N ARG A 81 13.54 -4.92 -1.93
CA ARG A 81 14.08 -3.75 -2.63
C ARG A 81 14.88 -4.09 -3.89
N PRO A 82 15.81 -5.07 -3.91
CA PRO A 82 16.56 -5.37 -5.13
C PRO A 82 15.67 -5.82 -6.30
N CYS A 83 14.60 -6.56 -6.02
CA CYS A 83 13.64 -6.98 -7.04
C CYS A 83 12.74 -5.82 -7.47
N LEU A 84 12.26 -5.03 -6.51
CA LEU A 84 11.48 -3.83 -6.80
C LEU A 84 12.27 -2.87 -7.70
N GLU A 85 13.52 -2.59 -7.37
CA GLU A 85 14.44 -1.74 -8.16
C GLU A 85 14.67 -2.29 -9.56
N ALA A 86 14.92 -3.60 -9.70
CA ALA A 86 15.11 -4.23 -11.02
C ALA A 86 13.83 -4.25 -11.87
N SER A 87 12.67 -4.34 -11.23
CA SER A 87 11.37 -4.45 -11.90
C SER A 87 10.71 -3.10 -12.19
N GLU A 88 11.13 -2.02 -11.53
CA GLU A 88 10.45 -0.73 -11.55
C GLU A 88 10.25 -0.16 -12.96
N PRO A 89 11.25 -0.10 -13.86
CA PRO A 89 11.05 0.55 -15.15
C PRO A 89 9.99 -0.15 -16.01
N ILE A 90 9.96 -1.49 -15.96
CA ILE A 90 9.00 -2.31 -16.71
C ILE A 90 7.64 -2.27 -16.02
N GLY A 91 7.62 -2.40 -14.69
CA GLY A 91 6.41 -2.31 -13.87
C GLY A 91 5.69 -0.99 -14.08
N PHE A 92 6.42 0.13 -14.00
CA PHE A 92 5.89 1.45 -14.27
C PHE A 92 5.34 1.54 -15.70
N LEU A 93 6.14 1.25 -16.73
CA LEU A 93 5.69 1.41 -18.13
C LEU A 93 4.49 0.54 -18.51
N ARG A 94 4.44 -0.70 -18.02
CA ARG A 94 3.40 -1.66 -18.38
C ARG A 94 2.18 -1.55 -17.47
N CYS A 95 2.39 -1.62 -16.17
CA CYS A 95 1.29 -1.72 -15.21
C CYS A 95 0.63 -0.38 -14.96
N ASP A 96 1.39 0.72 -14.85
CA ASP A 96 0.79 2.06 -14.69
C ASP A 96 -0.15 2.36 -15.86
N ARG A 97 0.35 2.23 -17.08
CA ARG A 97 -0.43 2.47 -18.30
C ARG A 97 -1.66 1.57 -18.42
N SER A 98 -1.56 0.30 -18.05
CA SER A 98 -2.70 -0.63 -18.14
C SER A 98 -3.75 -0.42 -17.05
N CYS A 99 -3.35 0.12 -15.91
CA CYS A 99 -4.19 0.26 -14.72
C CYS A 99 -4.77 1.66 -14.54
N GLN A 100 -4.29 2.64 -15.30
CA GLN A 100 -4.94 3.95 -15.37
C GLN A 100 -6.37 3.82 -15.94
N PRO A 101 -7.36 4.53 -15.38
CA PRO A 101 -8.72 4.52 -15.90
C PRO A 101 -8.74 4.99 -17.35
N SER A 102 -9.53 4.31 -18.18
CA SER A 102 -9.65 4.63 -19.59
C SER A 102 -10.27 6.02 -19.76
N SER A 103 -9.83 6.79 -20.76
CA SER A 103 -10.39 8.13 -21.05
C SER A 103 -11.88 8.12 -21.41
N THR A 104 -12.48 6.94 -21.61
CA THR A 104 -13.91 6.74 -21.81
C THR A 104 -14.72 6.77 -20.51
N ASP A 105 -14.08 6.66 -19.34
CA ASP A 105 -14.75 6.67 -18.03
C ASP A 105 -14.86 8.09 -17.43
N ILE A 106 -14.31 9.11 -18.11
CA ILE A 106 -14.24 10.48 -17.59
C ILE A 106 -14.57 11.47 -18.71
N GLU A 107 -15.86 11.75 -18.89
CA GLU A 107 -16.28 12.99 -19.55
C GLU A 107 -15.80 14.18 -18.68
N GLY A 108 -14.82 14.93 -19.17
CA GLY A 108 -14.56 16.31 -18.71
C GLY A 108 -13.38 16.59 -17.78
N ALA A 109 -12.50 15.64 -17.43
CA ALA A 109 -11.31 15.96 -16.62
C ALA A 109 -10.05 16.10 -17.46
N ASP A 110 -9.41 17.27 -17.32
CA ASP A 110 -8.20 17.67 -18.01
C ASP A 110 -7.06 16.65 -17.79
N LYS A 111 -6.34 16.32 -18.86
CA LYS A 111 -5.26 15.32 -18.84
C LYS A 111 -4.12 15.67 -17.87
N GLN A 112 -3.99 16.96 -17.51
CA GLN A 112 -2.96 17.46 -16.59
C GLN A 112 -3.28 17.23 -15.10
N GLN A 113 -4.53 17.01 -14.71
CA GLN A 113 -4.93 16.95 -13.29
C GLN A 113 -4.71 15.58 -12.61
N ARG A 114 -4.33 14.55 -13.38
CA ARG A 114 -4.44 13.14 -12.98
C ARG A 114 -3.47 12.67 -11.89
N HIS A 115 -2.39 13.41 -11.64
CA HIS A 115 -1.44 13.12 -10.56
C HIS A 115 -1.42 14.21 -9.46
N THR A 116 -2.11 15.33 -9.67
CA THR A 116 -2.03 16.51 -8.79
C THR A 116 -2.84 16.41 -7.50
N GLU A 117 -3.74 15.43 -7.36
CA GLU A 117 -4.63 15.30 -6.20
C GLU A 117 -4.24 14.16 -5.24
N LEU A 118 -3.33 13.27 -5.64
CA LEU A 118 -2.74 12.28 -4.74
C LEU A 118 -1.88 13.02 -3.70
N GLY A 119 -2.29 12.98 -2.44
CA GLY A 119 -1.63 13.71 -1.35
C GLY A 119 -2.20 15.12 -1.07
N LYS A 120 -3.32 15.51 -1.71
CA LYS A 120 -4.11 16.65 -1.26
C LYS A 120 -4.77 16.30 0.08
N VAL A 121 -4.62 17.18 1.07
CA VAL A 121 -5.39 17.09 2.32
C VAL A 121 -6.76 17.67 2.03
N PHE A 122 -7.78 16.82 1.98
CA PHE A 122 -9.17 17.23 1.76
C PHE A 122 -9.76 17.76 3.07
N SER A 123 -10.56 18.83 2.98
CA SER A 123 -11.37 19.25 4.12
C SER A 123 -12.65 18.40 4.22
N GLU A 124 -13.32 18.46 5.36
CA GLU A 124 -14.60 17.77 5.59
C GLU A 124 -15.69 18.18 4.59
N THR A 125 -15.61 19.39 4.02
CA THR A 125 -16.52 19.86 2.97
C THR A 125 -16.23 19.27 1.59
N GLU A 126 -15.12 18.55 1.42
CA GLU A 126 -14.66 17.94 0.17
C GLU A 126 -14.77 16.41 0.18
N LEU A 127 -15.57 15.83 1.10
CA LEU A 127 -15.72 14.37 1.25
C LEU A 127 -16.07 13.67 -0.07
N ASP A 128 -17.01 14.19 -0.86
CA ASP A 128 -17.36 13.59 -2.16
C ASP A 128 -16.18 13.52 -3.15
N ALA A 129 -15.29 14.52 -3.12
CA ALA A 129 -14.10 14.54 -3.96
C ALA A 129 -13.06 13.56 -3.42
N TYR A 130 -12.86 13.53 -2.10
CA TYR A 130 -12.00 12.56 -1.42
C TYR A 130 -12.40 11.12 -1.76
N GLU A 131 -13.68 10.77 -1.63
CA GLU A 131 -14.16 9.40 -1.91
C GLU A 131 -13.98 9.01 -3.39
N LYS A 132 -14.14 9.96 -4.32
CA LYS A 132 -13.88 9.71 -5.74
C LYS A 132 -12.41 9.42 -6.01
N GLU A 133 -11.49 10.19 -5.42
CA GLU A 133 -10.06 9.93 -5.53
C GLU A 133 -9.66 8.62 -4.86
N LEU A 134 -10.25 8.31 -3.71
CA LEU A 134 -10.04 7.05 -3.02
C LEU A 134 -10.49 5.85 -3.86
N ASN A 135 -11.65 5.97 -4.53
CA ASN A 135 -12.14 4.94 -5.45
C ASN A 135 -11.15 4.67 -6.60
N LYS A 136 -10.55 5.72 -7.17
CA LYS A 136 -9.52 5.61 -8.21
C LYS A 136 -8.26 4.95 -7.65
N LEU A 137 -7.79 5.38 -6.49
CA LEU A 137 -6.60 4.85 -5.83
C LEU A 137 -6.72 3.35 -5.57
N CYS A 138 -7.80 2.89 -4.93
CA CYS A 138 -8.02 1.47 -4.65
C CYS A 138 -8.12 0.62 -5.93
N SER A 139 -8.76 1.14 -6.98
CA SER A 139 -8.84 0.45 -8.27
C SER A 139 -7.46 0.29 -8.91
N PHE A 140 -6.69 1.39 -8.94
CA PHE A 140 -5.32 1.40 -9.45
C PHE A 140 -4.43 0.44 -8.66
N GLN A 141 -4.45 0.54 -7.33
CA GLN A 141 -3.65 -0.30 -6.42
C GLN A 141 -3.89 -1.79 -6.65
N LYS A 142 -5.15 -2.21 -6.74
CA LYS A 142 -5.54 -3.59 -7.03
C LYS A 142 -5.01 -4.06 -8.38
N CYS A 143 -5.22 -3.26 -9.41
CA CYS A 143 -4.79 -3.60 -10.77
C CYS A 143 -3.27 -3.68 -10.86
N PHE A 144 -2.58 -2.67 -10.32
CA PHE A 144 -1.13 -2.56 -10.38
C PHE A 144 -0.48 -3.74 -9.68
N ALA A 145 -0.93 -4.10 -8.46
CA ALA A 145 -0.36 -5.21 -7.72
C ALA A 145 -0.48 -6.54 -8.48
N LYS A 146 -1.62 -6.80 -9.13
CA LYS A 146 -1.80 -8.00 -9.95
C LYS A 146 -0.89 -8.00 -11.19
N CYS A 147 -0.78 -6.87 -11.88
CA CYS A 147 0.11 -6.75 -13.02
C CYS A 147 1.59 -6.89 -12.61
N HIS A 148 1.97 -6.29 -11.48
CA HIS A 148 3.32 -6.26 -10.98
C HIS A 148 3.80 -7.64 -10.51
N GLU A 149 2.90 -8.46 -9.96
CA GLU A 149 3.16 -9.88 -9.64
C GLU A 149 3.73 -10.64 -10.85
N GLU A 150 3.10 -10.52 -12.02
CA GLU A 150 3.59 -11.14 -13.26
C GLU A 150 4.96 -10.60 -13.70
N ILE A 151 5.22 -9.31 -13.45
CA ILE A 151 6.49 -8.65 -13.80
C ILE A 151 7.62 -9.14 -12.90
N VAL A 152 7.42 -9.20 -11.59
CA VAL A 152 8.48 -9.64 -10.66
C VAL A 152 8.82 -11.12 -10.84
N GLU A 153 7.86 -11.96 -11.21
CA GLU A 153 8.11 -13.37 -11.56
C GLU A 153 8.99 -13.54 -12.80
N GLN A 154 8.92 -12.60 -13.75
CA GLN A 154 9.72 -12.63 -14.98
C GLN A 154 11.14 -12.08 -14.78
N ILE A 155 11.31 -11.13 -13.87
CA ILE A 155 12.57 -10.38 -13.71
C ILE A 155 13.43 -10.92 -12.58
N CYS A 156 12.80 -11.33 -11.48
CA CYS A 156 13.48 -11.65 -10.24
C CYS A 156 13.62 -13.16 -10.04
N THR A 157 14.50 -13.57 -9.11
CA THR A 157 14.51 -14.96 -8.66
C THR A 157 13.18 -15.32 -7.99
N PRO A 158 12.74 -16.59 -7.99
CA PRO A 158 11.47 -16.98 -7.38
C PRO A 158 11.33 -16.51 -5.93
N SER A 159 12.39 -16.64 -5.12
CA SER A 159 12.38 -16.17 -3.73
C SER A 159 12.22 -14.66 -3.62
N GLN A 160 12.88 -13.87 -4.48
CA GLN A 160 12.77 -12.41 -4.46
C GLN A 160 11.41 -11.93 -4.98
N ALA A 161 10.88 -12.57 -6.02
CA ALA A 161 9.54 -12.31 -6.54
C ALA A 161 8.49 -12.54 -5.46
N THR A 162 8.54 -13.68 -4.74
CA THR A 162 7.64 -13.94 -3.62
C THR A 162 7.71 -12.84 -2.55
N ILE A 163 8.91 -12.44 -2.13
CA ILE A 163 9.09 -11.39 -1.11
C ILE A 163 8.52 -10.04 -1.59
N ALA A 164 8.76 -9.67 -2.86
CA ALA A 164 8.24 -8.43 -3.43
C ALA A 164 6.71 -8.43 -3.52
N THR A 165 6.13 -9.53 -4.03
CA THR A 165 4.67 -9.72 -4.10
C THR A 165 4.04 -9.70 -2.71
N GLU A 166 4.61 -10.42 -1.73
CA GLU A 166 4.10 -10.44 -0.36
C GLU A 166 4.12 -9.04 0.27
N LEU A 167 5.18 -8.25 0.04
CA LEU A 167 5.23 -6.87 0.52
C LEU A 167 4.13 -6.02 -0.10
N MET A 168 3.94 -6.10 -1.42
CA MET A 168 2.91 -5.34 -2.14
C MET A 168 1.50 -5.69 -1.63
N GLN A 169 1.20 -6.99 -1.52
CA GLN A 169 -0.08 -7.46 -0.99
C GLN A 169 -0.28 -7.05 0.48
N THR A 170 0.79 -7.06 1.28
CA THR A 170 0.71 -6.59 2.67
C THR A 170 0.45 -5.09 2.76
N TYR A 171 0.99 -4.29 1.85
CA TYR A 171 0.69 -2.86 1.76
C TYR A 171 -0.80 -2.64 1.47
N LEU A 172 -1.33 -3.28 0.42
CA LEU A 172 -2.74 -3.17 0.06
C LEU A 172 -3.66 -3.57 1.20
N LYS A 173 -3.30 -4.66 1.88
CA LYS A 173 -4.01 -5.17 3.05
C LYS A 173 -4.10 -4.11 4.15
N TRP A 174 -2.96 -3.55 4.56
CA TRP A 174 -2.90 -2.60 5.66
C TRP A 174 -3.58 -1.27 5.30
N HIS A 175 -3.38 -0.80 4.07
CA HIS A 175 -4.09 0.37 3.55
C HIS A 175 -5.61 0.15 3.57
N SER A 176 -6.08 -1.01 3.10
CA SER A 176 -7.52 -1.30 3.06
C SER A 176 -8.16 -1.41 4.46
N ALA A 177 -7.42 -1.95 5.44
CA ALA A 177 -7.86 -2.02 6.83
C ALA A 177 -7.93 -0.62 7.47
N ASP A 178 -6.91 0.22 7.24
CA ASP A 178 -6.87 1.60 7.71
C ASP A 178 -8.03 2.44 7.15
N LEU A 179 -8.33 2.29 5.85
CA LEU A 179 -9.48 2.93 5.24
C LEU A 179 -10.80 2.47 5.87
N LEU A 180 -10.97 1.16 6.11
CA LEU A 180 -12.17 0.65 6.77
C LEU A 180 -12.34 1.23 8.18
N ASP A 181 -11.26 1.20 8.96
CA ASP A 181 -11.26 1.68 10.33
C ASP A 181 -11.60 3.17 10.38
N TRP A 182 -11.03 3.98 9.48
CA TRP A 182 -11.37 5.40 9.36
C TRP A 182 -12.87 5.60 9.08
N HIS A 183 -13.43 4.90 8.09
CA HIS A 183 -14.85 5.03 7.75
C HIS A 183 -15.78 4.59 8.90
N LEU A 184 -15.40 3.54 9.64
CA LEU A 184 -16.16 3.09 10.81
C LEU A 184 -16.12 4.11 11.95
N LEU A 185 -14.94 4.69 12.22
CA LEU A 185 -14.76 5.67 13.29
C LEU A 185 -15.45 7.00 12.99
N THR A 186 -15.57 7.40 11.74
CA THR A 186 -16.25 8.64 11.33
C THR A 186 -17.74 8.45 11.02
N GLY A 187 -18.27 7.22 11.05
CA GLY A 187 -19.67 6.93 10.71
C GLY A 187 -20.00 7.07 9.21
N ASN A 188 -18.99 6.90 8.36
CA ASN A 188 -19.05 7.04 6.91
C ASN A 188 -19.05 5.68 6.19
N GLU A 189 -19.36 4.58 6.87
CA GLU A 189 -19.23 3.21 6.31
C GLU A 189 -20.04 2.99 5.03
N ARG A 190 -21.11 3.75 4.84
CA ARG A 190 -22.01 3.66 3.68
C ARG A 190 -21.44 4.30 2.41
N ILE A 191 -20.49 5.22 2.56
CA ILE A 191 -19.88 5.94 1.44
C ILE A 191 -18.49 5.39 1.06
N LEU A 192 -18.02 4.35 1.76
CA LEU A 192 -16.80 3.63 1.39
C LEU A 192 -16.85 3.18 -0.07
N PRO A 193 -15.88 3.59 -0.92
CA PRO A 193 -15.93 3.29 -2.34
C PRO A 193 -15.88 1.79 -2.61
N GLN A 194 -16.64 1.36 -3.63
CA GLN A 194 -16.77 -0.06 -3.96
C GLN A 194 -15.42 -0.72 -4.29
N SER A 195 -14.51 -0.01 -4.95
CA SER A 195 -13.18 -0.56 -5.26
C SER A 195 -12.35 -0.83 -4.00
N CYS A 196 -12.47 0.02 -2.97
CA CYS A 196 -11.84 -0.17 -1.67
C CYS A 196 -12.53 -1.28 -0.87
N ALA A 197 -13.87 -1.34 -0.89
CA ALA A 197 -14.62 -2.44 -0.29
C ALA A 197 -14.22 -3.80 -0.89
N LEU A 198 -13.97 -3.87 -2.19
CA LEU A 198 -13.47 -5.08 -2.85
C LEU A 198 -12.06 -5.48 -2.40
N LEU A 199 -11.16 -4.51 -2.12
CA LEU A 199 -9.85 -4.81 -1.53
C LEU A 199 -10.00 -5.44 -0.14
N ILE A 200 -10.88 -4.89 0.70
CA ILE A 200 -11.18 -5.42 2.04
C ILE A 200 -11.78 -6.84 1.97
N GLN A 201 -12.72 -7.06 1.06
CA GLN A 201 -13.35 -8.38 0.90
C GLN A 201 -12.36 -9.46 0.42
N LEU A 202 -11.41 -9.10 -0.44
CA LEU A 202 -10.33 -10.01 -0.85
C LEU A 202 -9.51 -10.44 0.36
N GLU A 203 -9.15 -9.49 1.23
CA GLU A 203 -8.45 -9.79 2.47
C GLU A 203 -9.26 -10.75 3.36
N GLN A 204 -10.55 -10.51 3.57
CA GLN A 204 -11.40 -11.36 4.40
C GLN A 204 -11.50 -12.79 3.84
N LYS A 205 -11.64 -12.93 2.52
CA LYS A 205 -11.66 -14.24 1.85
C LYS A 205 -10.33 -14.98 1.99
N GLU A 206 -9.20 -14.29 1.83
CA GLU A 206 -7.88 -14.91 2.03
C GLU A 206 -7.66 -15.38 3.47
N ARG A 207 -8.10 -14.61 4.47
CA ARG A 207 -8.06 -15.03 5.88
C ARG A 207 -8.90 -16.29 6.12
N GLN A 208 -10.12 -16.33 5.57
CA GLN A 208 -10.99 -17.51 5.67
C GLN A 208 -10.35 -18.73 5.01
N GLN A 209 -9.80 -18.58 3.80
CA GLN A 209 -9.18 -19.67 3.05
C GLN A 209 -7.90 -20.19 3.73
N LYS A 210 -7.08 -19.30 4.33
CA LYS A 210 -5.94 -19.71 5.16
C LYS A 210 -6.37 -20.43 6.43
N SER A 211 -7.43 -19.97 7.09
CA SER A 211 -7.99 -20.65 8.28
C SER A 211 -8.55 -22.04 7.94
N LEU A 212 -9.19 -22.19 6.77
CA LEU A 212 -9.67 -23.48 6.28
C LEU A 212 -8.52 -24.45 6.00
N LYS A 213 -7.48 -23.99 5.28
CA LYS A 213 -6.28 -24.82 5.03
C LYS A 213 -5.54 -25.21 6.31
N LEU A 214 -5.46 -24.31 7.29
CA LEU A 214 -4.83 -24.62 8.57
C LEU A 214 -5.62 -25.69 9.34
N LYS A 215 -6.96 -25.61 9.33
CA LYS A 215 -7.83 -26.65 9.90
C LYS A 215 -7.68 -27.99 9.18
N GLU A 216 -7.58 -28.01 7.85
CA GLU A 216 -7.33 -29.24 7.08
C GLU A 216 -5.96 -29.86 7.43
N LEU A 217 -4.93 -29.05 7.66
CA LEU A 217 -3.61 -29.50 8.11
C LEU A 217 -3.62 -30.05 9.54
N ASP A 218 -4.42 -29.45 10.43
CA ASP A 218 -4.60 -29.92 11.81
C ASP A 218 -5.40 -31.24 11.84
N GLU A 219 -6.38 -31.44 10.96
CA GLU A 219 -7.12 -32.71 10.81
C GLU A 219 -6.25 -33.83 10.25
N ILE A 220 -5.33 -33.54 9.33
CA ILE A 220 -4.37 -34.54 8.79
C ILE A 220 -3.32 -34.95 9.83
N ASN A 221 -2.93 -34.02 10.72
CA ASN A 221 -1.97 -34.28 11.79
C ASN A 221 -2.62 -34.75 13.10
N ASP A 222 -3.92 -35.07 13.11
CA ASP A 222 -4.59 -35.62 14.28
C ASP A 222 -3.93 -36.96 14.66
N PRO A 223 -3.32 -37.08 15.86
CA PRO A 223 -2.64 -38.29 16.29
C PRO A 223 -3.56 -39.51 16.36
N ILE A 224 -4.89 -39.33 16.47
CA ILE A 224 -5.88 -40.41 16.42
C ILE A 224 -6.05 -40.89 14.97
N LEU A 225 -6.13 -39.98 14.00
CA LEU A 225 -6.28 -40.31 12.57
C LEU A 225 -5.00 -40.95 12.01
N MET A 226 -3.83 -40.43 12.39
CA MET A 226 -2.52 -41.02 12.08
C MET A 226 -2.37 -42.44 12.67
N ALA A 227 -2.84 -42.67 13.90
CA ALA A 227 -2.82 -44.00 14.52
C ALA A 227 -3.76 -44.99 13.83
N MET A 228 -4.90 -44.53 13.28
CA MET A 228 -5.82 -45.37 12.51
C MET A 228 -5.29 -45.71 11.11
N MET A 229 -4.56 -44.80 10.46
CA MET A 229 -3.91 -45.05 9.16
C MET A 229 -2.66 -45.92 9.26
N ALA A 230 -1.93 -45.88 10.37
CA ALA A 230 -0.75 -46.74 10.60
C ALA A 230 -1.10 -48.16 11.08
N ALA A 231 -2.36 -48.42 11.44
CA ALA A 231 -2.85 -49.72 11.91
C ALA A 231 -3.58 -50.55 10.82
N ALA A 232 -3.61 -50.07 9.58
CA ALA A 232 -4.13 -50.76 8.40
C ALA A 232 -2.98 -51.26 7.50
#